data_AF-A0A3C1PIV6-F1
#
_entry.id   AF-A0A3C1PIV6-F1
#
_cell.length_a   1.000
_cell.length_b   1.000
_cell.length_c   1.000
_cell.angle_alpha   90.00
_cell.angle_beta   90.00
_cell.angle_gamma   90.00
#
_symmetry.space_group_name_H-M   'P 1'
#
loop_
_entity.id
_entity.type
_entity.pdbx_description
1 polymer ?
#
loop_
_entity_poly.entity_id
_entity_poly.type
_entity_poly.pdbx_seq_one_letter_code
_entity_poly.pdbx_strand_id
1 'polypeptide(L)'
;MQTLLSIDCGTQSLRVLLFDIKGNLLAKEKVEYEPYFSTKPNYAEQHAEIFWSALCTASLKLKEKNSELFAAVAGLSVSTQRDTFVNLAADGNPVRPAITWLDRRKAKIHYRPNFFMKLAFGLVGMNEAVMKT
;
A
#
# COMPACT_ATOMS: atom_id res chain seq x y z
N MET A 1 -20.16 -9.38 19.60
CA MET A 1 -18.70 -9.55 19.79
C MET A 1 -18.03 -8.41 19.05
N GLN A 2 -17.15 -7.63 19.69
CA GLN A 2 -16.48 -6.50 19.04
C GLN A 2 -15.48 -7.01 17.99
N THR A 3 -15.41 -6.32 16.86
CA THR A 3 -14.47 -6.60 15.78
C THR A 3 -13.62 -5.37 15.46
N LEU A 4 -12.47 -5.59 14.82
CA LEU A 4 -11.57 -4.55 14.32
C LEU A 4 -11.47 -4.66 12.80
N LEU A 5 -11.73 -3.57 12.08
CA LEU A 5 -11.55 -3.50 10.64
C LEU A 5 -10.11 -3.09 10.32
N SER A 6 -9.44 -3.81 9.43
CA SER A 6 -8.13 -3.43 8.91
C SER A 6 -8.18 -3.31 7.40
N ILE A 7 -7.72 -2.18 6.89
CA ILE A 7 -7.56 -1.91 5.46
C ILE A 7 -6.08 -2.02 5.13
N ASP A 8 -5.74 -2.88 4.19
CA ASP A 8 -4.39 -3.05 3.65
C ASP A 8 -4.40 -2.72 2.15
N CYS A 9 -4.00 -1.49 1.83
CA CYS A 9 -3.84 -1.00 0.47
C CYS A 9 -2.44 -1.39 -0.04
N GLY A 10 -2.30 -2.62 -0.55
CA GLY A 10 -1.02 -3.14 -1.04
C GLY A 10 -0.65 -2.63 -2.43
N THR A 11 0.42 -3.18 -3.02
CA THR A 11 0.86 -2.81 -4.38
C THR A 11 0.00 -3.43 -5.48
N GLN A 12 -0.49 -4.66 -5.28
CA GLN A 12 -1.20 -5.44 -6.29
C GLN A 12 -2.69 -5.64 -5.98
N SER A 13 -3.13 -5.29 -4.78
CA SER A 13 -4.52 -5.48 -4.35
C SER A 13 -4.81 -4.69 -3.10
N LEU A 14 -6.08 -4.36 -2.93
CA LEU A 14 -6.63 -3.92 -1.65
C LEU A 14 -7.22 -5.10 -0.89
N ARG A 15 -6.99 -5.14 0.42
CA ARG A 15 -7.61 -6.09 1.32
C ARG A 15 -8.34 -5.36 2.45
N VAL A 16 -9.52 -5.86 2.80
CA VAL A 16 -10.27 -5.44 3.99
C VAL A 16 -10.47 -6.67 4.84
N LEU A 17 -10.09 -6.59 6.12
CA LEU A 17 -10.04 -7.72 7.04
C LEU A 17 -10.79 -7.37 8.33
N LEU A 18 -11.52 -8.34 8.87
CA LEU A 18 -12.16 -8.26 10.18
C LEU A 18 -11.42 -9.18 11.15
N PHE A 19 -10.99 -8.62 12.28
CA PHE A 19 -10.35 -9.35 13.36
C PHE A 19 -11.23 -9.31 14.61
N ASP A 20 -11.07 -10.30 15.50
CA ASP A 20 -11.52 -10.15 16.88
C ASP A 20 -10.48 -9.39 17.73
N ILE A 21 -10.85 -9.07 18.97
CA ILE A 21 -9.98 -8.36 19.92
C ILE A 21 -8.76 -9.18 20.38
N LYS A 22 -8.70 -10.48 20.05
CA LYS A 22 -7.56 -11.36 20.33
C LYS A 22 -6.61 -11.48 19.12
N GLY A 23 -6.95 -10.85 17.99
CA GLY A 23 -6.18 -10.88 16.76
C GLY A 23 -6.51 -12.05 15.82
N ASN A 24 -7.58 -12.80 16.06
CA ASN A 24 -8.00 -13.85 15.14
C ASN A 24 -8.69 -13.23 13.93
N LEU A 25 -8.30 -13.67 12.72
CA LEU A 25 -8.95 -13.26 11.49
C LEU A 25 -10.32 -13.94 11.36
N LEU A 26 -11.38 -13.15 11.32
CA LEU A 26 -12.76 -13.62 11.22
C LEU A 26 -13.25 -13.66 9.76
N ALA A 27 -12.93 -12.62 8.99
CA ALA A 27 -13.32 -12.52 7.58
C ALA A 27 -12.36 -11.61 6.81
N LYS A 28 -12.28 -11.80 5.48
CA LYS A 28 -11.48 -10.95 4.60
C LYS A 28 -12.09 -10.86 3.21
N GLU A 29 -11.90 -9.72 2.55
CA GLU A 29 -12.12 -9.55 1.12
C GLU A 29 -10.87 -8.97 0.48
N LYS A 30 -10.62 -9.37 -0.76
CA LYS A 30 -9.49 -8.91 -1.57
C LYS A 30 -10.03 -8.45 -2.92
N VAL A 31 -9.58 -7.28 -3.37
CA VAL A 31 -9.81 -6.78 -4.72
C VAL A 31 -8.45 -6.55 -5.36
N GLU A 32 -8.17 -7.29 -6.43
CA GLU A 32 -6.94 -7.14 -7.20
C GLU A 32 -6.98 -5.85 -8.02
N TYR A 33 -5.82 -5.24 -8.18
CA TYR A 33 -5.63 -4.08 -9.02
C TYR A 33 -5.27 -4.50 -10.42
N GLU A 34 -5.74 -3.73 -11.40
CA GLU A 34 -5.06 -3.67 -12.69
C GLU A 34 -3.60 -3.25 -12.46
N PRO A 35 -2.63 -3.94 -13.10
CA PRO A 35 -1.23 -3.60 -12.98
C PRO A 35 -0.94 -2.14 -13.33
N TYR A 36 0.08 -1.57 -12.70
CA TYR A 36 0.59 -0.26 -13.05
C TYR A 36 1.05 -0.22 -14.51
N PHE A 37 0.99 0.97 -15.09
CA PHE A 37 1.37 1.20 -16.46
C PHE A 37 2.62 2.05 -16.55
N SER A 38 3.22 2.04 -17.74
CA SER A 38 4.42 2.80 -18.05
C SER A 38 4.26 3.48 -19.39
N THR A 39 4.34 4.81 -19.40
CA THR A 39 4.29 5.61 -20.64
C THR A 39 5.68 5.87 -21.22
N LYS A 40 6.73 5.69 -20.42
CA LYS A 40 8.15 5.93 -20.76
C LYS A 40 9.05 4.97 -19.96
N PRO A 41 10.24 4.62 -20.45
CA PRO A 41 11.20 3.84 -19.67
C PRO A 41 11.39 4.41 -18.26
N ASN A 42 11.47 3.51 -17.27
CA ASN A 42 11.62 3.82 -15.84
C ASN A 42 10.40 4.48 -15.17
N TYR A 43 9.29 4.69 -15.86
CA TYR A 43 8.05 5.17 -15.23
C TYR A 43 7.26 3.98 -14.67
N ALA A 44 6.65 4.14 -13.51
CA ALA A 44 5.69 3.19 -12.95
C ALA A 44 4.51 3.97 -12.33
N GLU A 45 3.41 4.07 -13.05
CA GLU A 45 2.26 4.93 -12.73
C GLU A 45 0.96 4.14 -12.56
N GLN A 46 0.07 4.59 -11.67
CA GLN A 46 -1.23 3.99 -11.42
C GLN A 46 -2.33 5.06 -11.41
N HIS A 47 -3.51 4.79 -11.96
CA HIS A 47 -4.69 5.63 -11.75
C HIS A 47 -5.08 5.61 -10.26
N ALA A 48 -5.08 6.76 -9.59
CA ALA A 48 -5.24 6.83 -8.13
C ALA A 48 -6.64 6.39 -7.66
N GLU A 49 -7.63 6.53 -8.54
CA GLU A 49 -9.02 6.14 -8.34
C GLU A 49 -9.16 4.64 -8.05
N ILE A 50 -8.21 3.82 -8.51
CA ILE A 50 -8.24 2.37 -8.27
C ILE A 50 -8.19 2.02 -6.78
N PHE A 51 -7.46 2.80 -5.98
CA PHE A 51 -7.30 2.54 -4.55
C PHE A 51 -8.64 2.75 -3.84
N TRP A 52 -9.34 3.83 -4.20
CA TRP A 52 -10.64 4.16 -3.62
C TRP A 52 -11.73 3.21 -4.10
N SER A 53 -11.81 2.92 -5.39
CA SER A 53 -12.83 2.02 -5.95
C SER A 53 -12.68 0.60 -5.39
N ALA A 54 -11.44 0.10 -5.24
CA ALA A 54 -11.17 -1.19 -4.63
C ALA A 54 -11.50 -1.22 -3.14
N LEU A 55 -11.25 -0.13 -2.40
CA LEU A 55 -11.65 0.00 -0.99
C LEU A 55 -13.16 -0.12 -0.83
N CYS A 56 -13.91 0.66 -1.60
CA CYS A 56 -15.37 0.61 -1.61
C CYS A 56 -15.87 -0.78 -1.96
N THR A 57 -15.33 -1.37 -3.04
CA THR A 57 -15.73 -2.71 -3.50
C THR A 57 -15.46 -3.79 -2.45
N ALA A 58 -14.25 -3.82 -1.88
CA ALA A 58 -13.88 -4.81 -0.88
C ALA A 58 -14.70 -4.65 0.41
N SER A 59 -14.92 -3.41 0.87
CA SER A 59 -15.69 -3.13 2.08
C SER A 59 -17.17 -3.50 1.92
N LEU A 60 -17.78 -3.17 0.79
CA LEU A 60 -19.18 -3.52 0.50
C LEU A 60 -19.36 -5.04 0.41
N LYS A 61 -18.47 -5.75 -0.31
CA LYS A 61 -18.51 -7.23 -0.38
C LYS A 61 -18.32 -7.87 0.99
N LEU A 62 -17.42 -7.32 1.82
CA LEU A 62 -17.16 -7.86 3.15
C LEU A 62 -18.39 -7.69 4.06
N LYS A 63 -19.01 -6.51 3.99
CA LYS A 63 -20.25 -6.19 4.72
C LYS A 63 -21.42 -7.07 4.28
N GLU A 64 -21.59 -7.28 2.98
CA GLU A 64 -22.67 -8.12 2.43
C GLU A 64 -22.58 -9.56 2.95
N LYS A 65 -21.37 -10.13 2.95
CA LYS A 65 -21.13 -11.51 3.40
C LYS A 65 -21.10 -11.68 4.93
N ASN A 66 -20.81 -10.61 5.68
CA ASN A 66 -20.53 -10.68 7.13
C ASN A 66 -21.20 -9.52 7.89
N SER A 67 -22.48 -9.28 7.62
CA SER A 67 -23.22 -8.10 8.09
C SER A 67 -23.15 -7.89 9.62
N GLU A 68 -23.31 -8.96 10.41
CA GLU A 68 -23.24 -8.90 11.88
C GLU A 68 -21.83 -8.57 12.38
N LEU A 69 -20.79 -9.19 11.82
CA LEU A 69 -19.40 -8.92 12.19
C LEU A 69 -19.00 -7.50 11.81
N PHE A 70 -19.48 -7.01 10.66
CA PHE A 70 -19.22 -5.66 10.17
C PHE A 70 -19.96 -4.61 11.00
N ALA A 71 -21.18 -4.90 11.44
CA ALA A 71 -21.95 -4.01 12.32
C ALA A 71 -21.32 -3.87 13.72
N ALA A 72 -20.49 -4.84 14.13
CA ALA A 72 -19.81 -4.85 15.43
C ALA A 72 -18.39 -4.25 15.41
N VAL A 73 -18.01 -3.57 14.32
CA VAL A 73 -16.70 -2.91 14.20
C VAL A 73 -16.58 -1.79 15.23
N ALA A 74 -15.64 -1.96 16.16
CA ALA A 74 -15.35 -0.99 17.23
C ALA A 74 -14.15 -0.08 16.90
N GLY A 75 -13.35 -0.44 15.90
CA GLY A 75 -12.18 0.34 15.50
C GLY A 75 -11.72 -0.02 14.08
N LEU A 76 -11.02 0.92 13.45
CA LEU A 76 -10.52 0.80 12.09
C LEU A 76 -9.03 1.16 12.03
N SER A 77 -8.26 0.38 11.28
CA SER A 77 -6.86 0.67 10.94
C SER A 77 -6.68 0.73 9.44
N VAL A 78 -5.74 1.56 8.99
CA VAL A 78 -5.33 1.65 7.58
C VAL A 78 -3.83 1.47 7.51
N SER A 79 -3.41 0.56 6.65
CA SER A 79 -2.03 0.37 6.23
C SER A 79 -1.97 0.45 4.71
N THR A 80 -0.90 1.04 4.18
CA THR A 80 -0.74 1.25 2.74
C THR A 80 0.65 0.86 2.28
N GLN A 81 0.78 0.58 0.99
CA GLN A 81 2.06 0.68 0.31
C GLN A 81 2.67 2.07 0.58
N ARG A 82 3.98 2.10 0.79
CA ARG A 82 4.73 3.32 1.06
C ARG A 82 5.29 3.89 -0.23
N ASP A 83 5.76 5.13 -0.18
CA ASP A 83 6.52 5.79 -1.25
C ASP A 83 5.79 5.93 -2.60
N THR A 84 4.47 5.71 -2.62
CA THR A 84 3.58 6.03 -3.73
C THR A 84 2.98 7.42 -3.52
N PHE A 85 3.14 8.30 -4.51
CA PHE A 85 2.70 9.70 -4.45
C PHE A 85 1.42 9.90 -5.24
N VAL A 86 0.38 10.41 -4.58
CA VAL A 86 -0.88 10.83 -5.20
C VAL A 86 -0.98 12.35 -5.10
N ASN A 87 -0.91 13.03 -6.24
CA ASN A 87 -1.00 14.50 -6.28
C ASN A 87 -2.46 14.91 -6.46
N LEU A 88 -3.00 15.64 -5.49
CA LEU A 88 -4.40 16.08 -5.48
C LEU A 88 -4.51 17.58 -5.72
N ALA A 89 -5.56 17.98 -6.43
CA ALA A 89 -6.02 19.37 -6.46
C ALA A 89 -6.71 19.74 -5.14
N ALA A 90 -7.05 21.02 -4.98
CA ALA A 90 -7.73 21.53 -3.78
C ALA A 90 -9.13 20.89 -3.55
N ASP A 91 -9.76 20.38 -4.61
CA ASP A 91 -11.03 19.67 -4.58
C ASP A 91 -10.88 18.16 -4.26
N GLY A 92 -9.66 17.68 -4.06
CA GLY A 92 -9.36 16.28 -3.78
C GLY A 92 -9.26 15.39 -5.03
N ASN A 93 -9.41 15.93 -6.24
CA ASN A 93 -9.26 15.15 -7.46
C ASN A 93 -7.78 14.93 -7.82
N PRO A 94 -7.37 13.72 -8.24
CA PRO A 94 -6.04 13.48 -8.75
C PRO A 94 -5.73 14.35 -9.98
N VAL A 95 -4.65 15.11 -9.94
CA VAL A 95 -4.24 15.97 -11.08
C VAL A 95 -3.37 15.22 -12.10
N ARG A 96 -2.98 13.99 -11.77
CA ARG A 96 -2.22 13.06 -12.62
C ARG A 96 -2.25 11.64 -12.02
N PRO A 97 -1.87 10.59 -12.77
CA PRO A 97 -1.66 9.26 -12.21
C PRO A 97 -0.66 9.27 -11.05
N ALA A 98 -0.91 8.44 -10.05
CA ALA A 98 -0.02 8.20 -8.93
C ALA A 98 1.34 7.72 -9.41
N ILE A 99 2.41 8.24 -8.83
CA ILE A 99 3.78 7.76 -9.07
C ILE A 99 4.04 6.68 -8.03
N THR A 100 4.19 5.43 -8.45
CA THR A 100 4.36 4.32 -7.51
C THR A 100 5.80 4.24 -7.00
N TRP A 101 6.00 3.51 -5.88
CA TRP A 101 7.33 3.28 -5.32
C TRP A 101 8.31 2.55 -6.27
N LEU A 102 7.80 1.88 -7.31
CA LEU A 102 8.60 1.24 -8.34
C LEU A 102 9.17 2.24 -9.37
N ASP A 103 8.75 3.50 -9.31
CA ASP A 103 9.14 4.51 -10.29
C ASP A 103 10.63 4.88 -10.17
N ARG A 104 11.31 4.84 -11.32
CA ARG A 104 12.74 5.11 -11.45
C ARG A 104 13.03 6.32 -12.33
N ARG A 105 12.04 7.17 -12.65
CA ARG A 105 12.22 8.31 -13.57
C ARG A 105 13.26 9.33 -13.10
N LYS A 106 13.53 9.35 -11.78
CA LYS A 106 14.55 10.19 -11.14
C LYS A 106 15.68 9.38 -10.49
N ALA A 107 15.69 8.06 -10.65
CA ALA A 107 16.78 7.25 -10.14
C ALA A 107 18.06 7.57 -10.94
N LYS A 108 18.97 8.36 -10.35
CA LYS A 108 20.31 8.60 -10.90
C LYS A 108 21.35 8.01 -9.94
N ILE A 109 22.11 7.04 -10.47
CA ILE A 109 23.39 6.49 -9.99
C ILE A 109 23.33 5.73 -8.64
N HIS A 110 23.95 4.54 -8.66
CA HIS A 110 24.22 3.70 -7.49
C HIS A 110 24.89 4.50 -6.38
N TYR A 111 24.28 4.57 -5.21
CA TYR A 111 24.95 5.11 -4.04
C TYR A 111 26.17 4.22 -3.74
N ARG A 112 27.38 4.80 -3.75
CA ARG A 112 28.60 4.10 -3.35
C ARG A 112 29.03 4.63 -1.98
N PRO A 113 28.69 3.93 -0.88
CA PRO A 113 29.12 4.35 0.43
C PRO A 113 30.64 4.31 0.52
N ASN A 114 31.22 5.32 1.16
CA ASN A 114 32.63 5.28 1.55
C ASN A 114 32.87 4.15 2.57
N PHE A 115 34.15 3.89 2.87
CA PHE A 115 34.55 2.80 3.75
C PHE A 115 33.84 2.83 5.11
N PHE A 116 33.77 4.01 5.75
CA PHE A 116 33.15 4.16 7.07
C PHE A 116 31.65 3.88 7.05
N MET A 117 30.94 4.33 6.00
CA MET A 117 29.53 4.06 5.83
C MET A 117 29.26 2.57 5.60
N LYS A 118 30.09 1.88 4.81
CA LYS A 118 29.99 0.42 4.65
C LYS A 118 30.14 -0.30 5.99
N LEU A 119 31.10 0.10 6.81
CA LEU A 119 31.32 -0.49 8.12
C LEU A 119 30.11 -0.27 9.04
N ALA A 120 29.59 0.95 9.09
CA ALA A 120 28.41 1.31 9.87
C ALA A 120 27.17 0.50 9.44
N PHE A 121 26.90 0.41 8.13
CA PHE A 121 25.81 -0.41 7.60
C PHE A 121 25.99 -1.89 7.91
N GLY A 122 27.22 -2.39 7.89
CA GLY A 122 27.51 -3.76 8.28
C GLY A 122 27.19 -4.06 9.74
N LEU A 123 27.50 -3.14 10.64
CA LEU A 123 27.22 -3.30 12.07
C LEU A 123 25.72 -3.36 12.39
N VAL A 124 24.88 -2.70 11.59
CA VAL A 124 23.41 -2.73 11.74
C VAL A 124 22.71 -3.75 10.81
N GLY A 125 23.47 -4.62 10.14
CA GLY A 125 22.92 -5.67 9.28
C GLY A 125 22.31 -5.17 7.96
N MET A 126 22.66 -3.96 7.51
CA MET A 126 22.12 -3.32 6.30
C MET A 126 23.00 -3.45 5.05
N ASN A 127 24.04 -4.30 5.08
CA ASN A 127 24.95 -4.50 3.94
C ASN A 127 24.23 -4.80 2.63
N GLU A 128 23.25 -5.71 2.65
CA GLU A 128 22.55 -6.15 1.45
C GLU A 128 21.61 -5.07 0.89
N ALA A 129 20.96 -4.30 1.77
CA ALA A 129 20.07 -3.21 1.38
C ALA A 129 20.83 -2.09 0.65
N VAL A 130 22.04 -1.78 1.12
CA VAL A 130 22.91 -0.72 0.56
C VAL A 130 23.53 -1.12 -0.77
N MET A 131 23.81 -2.40 -0.99
CA MET A 131 24.36 -2.88 -2.26
C MET A 131 23.31 -2.95 -3.38
N LYS A 132 22.02 -2.88 -3.04
CA LYS A 132 20.89 -2.94 -3.98
C LYS A 132 20.35 -1.55 -4.40
N THR A 133 20.90 -0.46 -3.84
CA THR A 133 20.55 0.96 -4.13
C THR A 133 21.60 1.67 -4.98
#